data_AF-A0A1Y5TG27-F1
#
_entry.id   AF-A0A1Y5TG27-F1
#
_cell.length_a   1.000
_cell.length_b   1.000
_cell.length_c   1.000
_cell.angle_alpha   90.00
_cell.angle_beta   90.00
_cell.angle_gamma   90.00
#
_symmetry.space_group_name_H-M   'P 1'
#
loop_
_entity.id
_entity.type
_entity.pdbx_description
1 polymer ?
#
loop_
_entity_poly.entity_id
_entity_poly.type
_entity_poly.pdbx_seq_one_letter_code
_entity_poly.pdbx_strand_id
1 'polypeptide(L)'
;MRYLALCLALLSPASALAGGLVVVVEAPCYPKDKFHLCEVPIVDGHYPSYLPRSVPHTVTYARASERFAVFVTPNIVPYEIAIGEAAAAAAGLCGQDPGEVVVARISERERYAPENLESWRFSGTCQ
;
A
#
# COMPACT_ATOMS: atom_id res chain seq x y z
N MET A 1 57.12 -21.65 -8.34
CA MET A 1 56.31 -20.43 -8.55
C MET A 1 55.16 -20.84 -9.45
N ARG A 2 53.90 -20.79 -8.99
CA ARG A 2 52.86 -19.84 -9.46
C ARG A 2 52.53 -20.04 -10.97
N TYR A 3 51.33 -20.30 -11.46
CA TYR A 3 49.94 -20.19 -10.98
C TYR A 3 49.01 -20.96 -11.96
N LEU A 4 47.86 -21.40 -11.44
CA LEU A 4 46.49 -21.48 -12.01
C LEU A 4 46.30 -21.63 -13.54
N ALA A 5 45.65 -22.69 -14.04
CA ALA A 5 44.20 -22.96 -14.06
C ALA A 5 43.38 -22.05 -14.99
N LEU A 6 42.77 -22.63 -16.04
CA LEU A 6 41.43 -22.23 -16.47
C LEU A 6 40.76 -23.39 -17.21
N CYS A 7 39.84 -24.04 -16.50
CA CYS A 7 38.93 -25.05 -17.05
C CYS A 7 37.90 -24.40 -17.98
N LEU A 8 37.57 -25.17 -19.02
CA LEU A 8 36.42 -25.03 -19.89
C LEU A 8 35.07 -24.98 -19.14
N ALA A 9 34.10 -24.40 -19.86
CA ALA A 9 32.68 -24.76 -19.99
C ALA A 9 31.77 -23.57 -19.65
N LEU A 10 31.19 -22.92 -20.66
CA LEU A 10 29.89 -23.29 -21.25
C LEU A 10 28.80 -23.39 -20.18
N LEU A 11 27.92 -22.39 -20.15
CA LEU A 11 26.47 -22.51 -20.08
C LEU A 11 25.89 -21.10 -19.87
N SER A 12 25.43 -20.47 -20.96
CA SER A 12 24.22 -19.64 -20.87
C SER A 12 23.09 -20.58 -20.50
N PRO A 13 22.37 -20.34 -19.39
CA PRO A 13 21.11 -19.59 -19.48
C PRO A 13 21.00 -18.64 -18.26
N ALA A 14 20.24 -17.55 -18.26
CA ALA A 14 18.84 -17.53 -18.60
C ALA A 14 18.47 -16.08 -18.90
N SER A 15 17.75 -15.90 -19.99
CA SER A 15 16.78 -14.82 -20.10
C SER A 15 15.78 -15.02 -18.96
N ALA A 16 16.03 -14.37 -17.83
CA ALA A 16 15.03 -14.22 -16.79
C ALA A 16 13.91 -13.39 -17.42
N LEU A 17 12.81 -14.09 -17.75
CA LEU A 17 11.55 -13.52 -18.15
C LEU A 17 11.19 -12.40 -17.18
N ALA A 18 11.31 -11.17 -17.65
CA ALA A 18 10.63 -10.01 -17.07
C ALA A 18 9.12 -10.17 -17.37
N GLY A 19 8.49 -11.21 -16.81
CA GLY A 19 7.06 -11.27 -16.63
C GLY A 19 6.76 -10.36 -15.44
N GLY A 20 6.60 -9.06 -15.71
CA GLY A 20 6.33 -8.08 -14.68
C GLY A 20 4.98 -8.37 -14.06
N LEU A 21 4.97 -8.82 -12.81
CA LEU A 21 3.77 -8.90 -11.99
C LEU A 21 3.11 -7.51 -11.96
N VAL A 22 1.86 -7.42 -12.41
CA VAL A 22 1.08 -6.19 -12.36
C VAL A 22 0.20 -6.24 -11.11
N VAL A 23 0.43 -5.30 -10.20
CA VAL A 23 -0.43 -5.13 -9.02
C VAL A 23 -1.33 -3.92 -9.23
N VAL A 24 -2.65 -4.14 -9.22
CA VAL A 24 -3.65 -3.08 -9.32
C VAL A 24 -4.21 -2.79 -7.94
N VAL A 25 -4.17 -1.53 -7.51
CA VAL A 25 -4.80 -1.12 -6.25
C VAL A 25 -6.14 -0.48 -6.56
N GLU A 26 -7.21 -1.11 -6.07
CA GLU A 26 -8.54 -0.53 -6.09
C GLU A 26 -8.78 0.17 -4.75
N ALA A 27 -8.64 1.49 -4.75
CA ALA A 27 -9.08 2.35 -3.65
C ALA A 27 -10.38 3.06 -4.09
N PRO A 28 -11.39 3.18 -3.22
CA PRO A 28 -12.63 3.83 -3.62
C PRO A 28 -12.43 5.34 -3.86
N CYS A 29 -13.24 5.90 -4.75
CA CYS A 29 -13.40 7.32 -5.07
C CYS A 29 -12.96 8.31 -3.97
N TYR A 30 -12.06 9.24 -4.32
CA TYR A 30 -12.09 10.60 -3.78
C TYR A 30 -12.87 11.46 -4.79
N PRO A 31 -13.82 12.32 -4.38
CA PRO A 31 -14.57 13.10 -5.34
C PRO A 31 -13.65 14.07 -6.08
N LYS A 32 -13.52 13.91 -7.40
CA LYS A 32 -13.11 15.02 -8.29
C LYS A 32 -14.22 16.08 -8.37
N ASP A 33 -15.46 15.69 -8.10
CA ASP A 33 -16.67 16.50 -8.13
C ASP A 33 -17.19 16.74 -6.71
N LYS A 34 -17.32 18.01 -6.34
CA LYS A 34 -17.77 18.47 -5.02
C LYS A 34 -19.21 18.09 -4.70
N PHE A 35 -19.99 17.64 -5.69
CA PHE A 35 -21.43 17.38 -5.58
C PHE A 35 -21.83 15.91 -5.70
N HIS A 36 -20.89 14.99 -5.97
CA HIS A 36 -21.14 13.55 -5.94
C HIS A 36 -20.28 12.90 -4.86
N LEU A 37 -20.78 12.96 -3.62
CA LEU A 37 -20.10 12.39 -2.47
C LEU A 37 -20.50 10.92 -2.33
N CYS A 38 -19.53 10.02 -2.54
CA CYS A 38 -19.53 8.74 -1.81
C CYS A 38 -19.73 9.07 -0.31
N GLU A 39 -20.38 8.22 0.50
CA GLU A 39 -20.53 8.50 1.95
C GLU A 39 -19.15 8.62 2.60
N VAL A 40 -18.66 9.86 2.72
CA VAL A 40 -17.44 10.20 3.45
C VAL A 40 -17.92 10.60 4.84
N PRO A 41 -17.42 9.98 5.93
CA PRO A 41 -17.71 10.46 7.26
C PRO A 41 -17.33 11.94 7.35
N ILE A 42 -18.22 12.74 7.95
CA ILE A 42 -18.11 14.19 8.04
C ILE A 42 -16.67 14.54 8.40
N VAL A 43 -16.03 15.34 7.54
CA VAL A 43 -14.71 15.92 7.78
C VAL A 43 -14.83 16.66 9.10
N ASP A 44 -14.35 16.05 10.18
CA ASP A 44 -14.23 16.73 11.46
C ASP A 44 -13.47 18.02 11.17
N GLY A 45 -14.05 19.18 11.54
CA GLY A 45 -13.71 20.54 11.10
C GLY A 45 -12.29 21.01 11.41
N HIS A 46 -11.42 20.07 11.77
CA HIS A 46 -9.99 20.17 11.92
C HIS A 46 -9.32 20.10 10.54
N TYR A 47 -9.50 21.14 9.73
CA TYR A 47 -8.48 21.54 8.75
C TYR A 47 -7.74 22.73 9.33
N PRO A 48 -6.92 22.54 10.38
CA PRO A 48 -6.27 23.67 11.00
C PRO A 48 -5.13 24.05 10.06
N SER A 49 -5.18 25.27 9.53
CA SER A 49 -4.11 25.85 8.71
C SER A 49 -2.75 25.90 9.41
N TYR A 50 -2.67 25.50 10.69
CA TYR A 50 -1.43 25.33 11.46
C TYR A 50 -0.76 23.95 11.29
N LEU A 51 -1.43 22.95 10.72
CA LEU A 51 -0.79 21.65 10.50
C LEU A 51 0.06 21.70 9.22
N PRO A 52 1.34 21.29 9.29
CA PRO A 52 2.20 21.26 8.11
C PRO A 52 1.60 20.32 7.06
N ARG A 53 1.70 20.71 5.78
CA ARG A 53 1.21 19.91 4.63
C ARG A 53 1.81 18.51 4.59
N SER A 54 2.97 18.32 5.21
CA SER A 54 3.59 17.02 5.46
C SER A 54 3.61 16.75 6.96
N VAL A 55 2.72 15.87 7.41
CA VAL A 55 2.80 15.28 8.75
C VAL A 55 3.75 14.08 8.64
N PRO A 56 4.88 14.04 9.39
CA PRO A 56 5.69 12.83 9.47
C PRO A 56 4.84 11.67 9.95
N HIS A 57 4.97 10.53 9.28
CA HIS A 57 4.11 9.39 9.54
C HIS A 57 4.86 8.08 9.39
N THR A 58 4.31 7.04 10.00
CA THR A 58 4.77 5.66 9.91
C THR A 58 3.67 4.81 9.32
N VAL A 59 4.08 3.80 8.57
CA VAL A 59 3.19 2.80 7.99
C VAL A 59 3.52 1.46 8.63
N THR A 60 2.53 0.85 9.26
CA THR A 60 2.63 -0.53 9.75
C THR A 60 1.52 -1.35 9.11
N TYR A 61 1.72 -2.65 9.03
CA TYR A 61 0.76 -3.51 8.36
C TYR A 61 0.73 -4.91 8.94
N ALA A 62 -0.38 -5.58 8.73
CA ALA A 62 -0.57 -6.99 9.02
C ALA A 62 -1.27 -7.66 7.84
N ARG A 63 -0.91 -8.91 7.60
CA ARG A 63 -1.51 -9.73 6.55
C ARG A 63 -1.86 -11.10 7.11
N ALA A 64 -3.03 -11.60 6.77
CA ALA A 64 -3.51 -12.92 7.10
C ALA A 64 -4.20 -13.54 5.89
N SER A 65 -3.54 -14.53 5.26
CA SER A 65 -4.01 -15.14 4.00
C SER A 65 -4.26 -14.05 2.93
N GLU A 66 -5.46 -13.99 2.37
CA GLU A 66 -5.88 -13.00 1.38
C GLU A 66 -6.28 -11.66 1.99
N ARG A 67 -6.32 -11.50 3.32
CA ARG A 67 -6.74 -10.25 3.95
C ARG A 67 -5.53 -9.44 4.43
N PHE A 68 -5.64 -8.12 4.36
CA PHE A 68 -4.64 -7.21 4.91
C PHE A 68 -5.27 -6.09 5.73
N ALA A 69 -4.46 -5.51 6.61
CA ALA A 69 -4.72 -4.25 7.29
C ALA A 69 -3.44 -3.39 7.25
N VAL A 70 -3.58 -2.13 6.87
CA VAL A 70 -2.52 -1.13 6.88
C VAL A 70 -2.91 -0.01 7.82
N PHE A 71 -1.99 0.39 8.69
CA PHE A 71 -2.14 1.46 9.64
C PHE A 71 -1.20 2.61 9.28
N VAL A 72 -1.74 3.82 9.15
CA VAL A 72 -0.95 5.04 8.94
C VAL A 72 -1.08 5.92 10.17
N THR A 73 0.04 6.11 10.87
CA THR A 73 0.11 6.83 12.14
C THR A 73 0.95 8.09 11.96
N PRO A 74 0.56 9.26 12.48
CA PRO A 74 -0.66 9.53 13.25
C PRO A 74 -1.93 9.76 12.39
N ASN A 75 -3.11 9.62 12.98
CA ASN A 75 -4.44 9.80 12.33
C ASN A 75 -4.71 11.24 11.85
N ILE A 76 -3.83 12.17 12.21
CA ILE A 76 -3.86 13.56 11.79
C ILE A 76 -3.24 13.72 10.38
N VAL A 77 -2.59 12.68 9.85
CA VAL A 77 -2.15 12.63 8.45
C VAL A 77 -3.36 12.87 7.54
N PRO A 78 -3.26 13.78 6.55
CA PRO A 78 -4.31 14.01 5.57
C PRO A 78 -4.72 12.72 4.87
N TYR A 79 -6.02 12.54 4.63
CA TYR A 79 -6.56 11.30 4.05
C TYR A 79 -5.89 10.94 2.72
N GLU A 80 -5.60 11.92 1.86
CA GLU A 80 -5.02 11.70 0.53
C GLU A 80 -3.60 11.13 0.63
N ILE A 81 -2.85 11.55 1.65
CA ILE A 81 -1.53 10.99 1.96
C ILE A 81 -1.72 9.58 2.55
N ALA A 82 -2.60 9.43 3.53
CA ALA A 82 -2.83 8.16 4.21
C ALA A 82 -3.30 7.04 3.26
N ILE A 83 -4.22 7.32 2.34
CA ILE A 83 -4.68 6.34 1.35
C ILE A 83 -3.59 6.03 0.31
N GLY A 84 -2.75 6.99 -0.05
CA GLY A 84 -1.62 6.78 -0.97
C GLY A 84 -0.57 5.83 -0.38
N GLU A 85 -0.20 6.08 0.88
CA GLU A 85 0.72 5.21 1.64
C GLU A 85 0.12 3.81 1.85
N ALA A 86 -1.18 3.74 2.18
CA ALA A 86 -1.87 2.48 2.34
C ALA A 86 -1.95 1.69 1.03
N ALA A 87 -2.18 2.36 -0.10
CA ALA A 87 -2.17 1.74 -1.42
C ALA A 87 -0.80 1.17 -1.78
N ALA A 88 0.28 1.92 -1.53
CA ALA A 88 1.64 1.46 -1.76
C ALA A 88 1.98 0.22 -0.92
N ALA A 89 1.62 0.24 0.37
CA ALA A 89 1.80 -0.90 1.26
C ALA A 89 0.96 -2.12 0.85
N ALA A 90 -0.32 -1.91 0.49
CA ALA A 90 -1.21 -2.96 0.03
C ALA A 90 -0.69 -3.61 -1.28
N ALA A 91 -0.16 -2.82 -2.20
CA ALA A 91 0.46 -3.33 -3.41
C ALA A 91 1.69 -4.21 -3.10
N GLY A 92 2.55 -3.77 -2.18
CA GLY A 92 3.71 -4.55 -1.74
C GLY A 92 3.33 -5.85 -1.02
N LEU A 93 2.22 -5.84 -0.27
CA LEU A 93 1.69 -7.02 0.44
C LEU A 93 1.09 -8.05 -0.51
N CYS A 94 0.24 -7.61 -1.44
CA CYS A 94 -0.43 -8.49 -2.38
C CYS A 94 0.49 -8.93 -3.52
N GLY A 95 1.48 -8.11 -3.89
CA GLY A 95 2.49 -8.47 -4.90
C GLY A 95 3.41 -9.64 -4.50
N GLN A 96 3.27 -10.17 -3.29
CA GLN A 96 3.96 -11.41 -2.88
C GLN A 96 3.22 -12.67 -3.33
N ASP A 97 1.98 -12.54 -3.78
CA ASP A 97 1.15 -13.67 -4.18
C ASP A 97 1.48 -14.14 -5.60
N PRO A 98 1.46 -15.46 -5.84
CA PRO A 98 1.66 -16.00 -7.17
C PRO A 98 0.48 -15.61 -8.06
N GLY A 99 0.77 -14.99 -9.21
CA GLY A 99 -0.23 -14.60 -10.20
C GLY A 99 0.41 -13.78 -11.31
N GLU A 100 -0.23 -13.68 -12.47
CA GLU A 100 0.19 -12.71 -13.50
C GLU A 100 -0.33 -11.31 -13.19
N VAL A 101 -1.49 -11.23 -12.54
CA VAL A 101 -2.12 -10.01 -12.05
C VAL A 101 -2.66 -10.29 -10.65
N VAL A 102 -2.34 -9.41 -9.70
CA VAL A 102 -2.90 -9.47 -8.33
C VAL A 102 -3.53 -8.11 -8.01
N VAL A 103 -4.75 -8.12 -7.50
CA VAL A 103 -5.52 -6.92 -7.15
C VAL A 103 -5.51 -6.75 -5.63
N ALA A 104 -4.93 -5.65 -5.17
CA ALA A 104 -5.07 -5.20 -3.80
C ALA A 104 -6.32 -4.32 -3.67
N ARG A 105 -7.41 -4.87 -3.14
CA ARG A 105 -8.68 -4.14 -2.96
C ARG A 105 -8.79 -3.62 -1.53
N ILE A 106 -8.75 -2.30 -1.36
CA ILE A 106 -9.03 -1.65 -0.06
C ILE A 106 -10.55 -1.47 0.09
N SER A 107 -11.16 -2.17 1.05
CA SER A 107 -12.61 -2.19 1.25
C SER A 107 -13.09 -1.40 2.48
N GLU A 108 -12.24 -1.30 3.51
CA GLU A 108 -12.58 -0.70 4.79
C GLU A 108 -11.62 0.45 5.12
N ARG A 109 -12.16 1.51 5.76
CA ARG A 109 -11.46 2.75 6.05
C ARG A 109 -11.92 3.30 7.39
N GLU A 110 -11.01 3.46 8.33
CA GLU A 110 -11.32 3.94 9.67
C GLU A 110 -10.35 5.07 10.04
N ARG A 111 -10.89 6.28 10.26
CA ARG A 111 -10.18 7.34 10.98
C ARG A 111 -10.37 7.03 12.45
N TYR A 112 -9.28 6.86 13.22
CA TYR A 112 -9.33 6.32 14.59
C TYR A 112 -9.65 4.82 14.63
N ALA A 113 -8.69 3.99 14.25
CA ALA A 113 -8.85 2.53 14.32
C ALA A 113 -9.21 2.10 15.76
N PRO A 114 -10.25 1.27 15.99
CA PRO A 114 -10.66 0.85 17.34
C PRO A 114 -9.54 0.23 18.18
N GLU A 115 -8.64 -0.49 17.52
CA GLU A 115 -7.46 -1.13 18.11
C GLU A 115 -6.26 -0.18 18.28
N ASN A 116 -6.24 0.94 17.54
CA ASN A 116 -5.17 1.92 17.56
C ASN A 116 -5.71 3.30 17.16
N LEU A 117 -6.29 3.99 18.15
CA LEU A 117 -6.96 5.28 17.93
C LEU A 117 -6.04 6.33 17.31
N GLU A 118 -4.73 6.21 17.46
CA GLU A 118 -3.76 7.14 16.87
C GLU A 118 -3.56 6.94 15.37
N SER A 119 -4.25 5.99 14.73
CA SER A 119 -3.99 5.63 13.33
C SER A 119 -5.21 5.75 12.44
N TRP A 120 -4.97 6.03 11.16
CA TRP A 120 -5.85 5.56 10.10
C TRP A 120 -5.67 4.06 9.93
N ARG A 121 -6.78 3.34 9.69
CA ARG A 121 -6.73 1.95 9.26
C ARG A 121 -7.39 1.78 7.90
N PHE A 122 -6.71 1.01 7.05
CA PHE A 122 -7.18 0.58 5.74
C PHE A 122 -7.13 -0.94 5.69
N SER A 123 -8.28 -1.62 5.59
CA SER A 123 -8.35 -3.08 5.44
C SER A 123 -8.89 -3.48 4.07
N GLY A 124 -8.48 -4.67 3.62
CA GLY A 124 -8.80 -5.13 2.29
C GLY A 124 -8.42 -6.57 2.02
N THR A 125 -8.46 -6.93 0.74
CA THR A 125 -8.11 -8.27 0.25
C THR A 125 -7.14 -8.23 -0.94
N CYS A 126 -6.28 -9.23 -1.04
CA CYS A 126 -5.49 -9.58 -2.21
C CYS A 126 -6.28 -10.63 -3.04
N GLN A 127 -6.44 -10.41 -4.34
CA GLN A 127 -7.18 -11.29 -5.25
C GLN A 127 -6.44 -11.51 -6.56
#